data_AF-A0A7J6Q8R1-F1
#
_entry.id   AF-A0A7J6Q8R1-F1
#
_cell.length_a   1.000
_cell.length_b   1.000
_cell.length_c   1.000
_cell.angle_alpha   90.00
_cell.angle_beta   90.00
_cell.angle_gamma   90.00
#
_symmetry.space_group_name_H-M   'P 1'
#
loop_
_entity.id
_entity.type
_entity.pdbx_description
1 polymer ?
#
loop_
_entity_poly.entity_id
_entity_poly.type
_entity_poly.pdbx_seq_one_letter_code
_entity_poly.pdbx_strand_id
1 'polypeptide(L)'
;MRCSPRSIAYLNPEAAQVCDRDSYETTFIHALIGYEWRCKWLTDRIPDWHVPVERVFLWIVNIDFCVSLITAREKFKWIKRLSTVLDIFTMPLFMLFVRWGLAIDPEDYLSLYGYMRFMRLYGLHRTLERIATSTSEITLKIVSISLGVLGIIFTFSGAMFNEEAPAGLKGEFTAFFDYVYFFVVTLSTVGYGDFAPVTGFGRLLCINAIGIVVIFIPAQIRELGYLIRQPRGQIGVIPSRKVLGVDGKFVLLLAGGLSADELDTFIWELAHGHTLYCRNVVVFTTSPVKDFEEAVSDALSKFGIRLCIKAGDTA
;
A
#
# COMPACT_ATOMS: atom_id res chain seq x y z
N MET A 1 18.56 -37.60 6.37
CA MET A 1 18.73 -37.01 5.01
C MET A 1 19.46 -35.70 5.21
N ARG A 2 20.59 -35.50 4.53
CA ARG A 2 21.42 -34.29 4.66
C ARG A 2 20.66 -33.09 4.09
N CYS A 3 20.74 -31.93 4.75
CA CYS A 3 20.26 -30.66 4.21
C CYS A 3 20.88 -30.40 2.82
N SER A 4 20.12 -29.75 1.94
CA SER A 4 20.61 -29.34 0.62
C SER A 4 21.84 -28.43 0.78
N PRO A 5 22.93 -28.63 0.02
CA PRO A 5 24.13 -27.78 0.09
C PRO A 5 23.86 -26.28 -0.14
N ARG A 6 22.77 -25.92 -0.82
CA ARG A 6 22.39 -24.52 -1.10
C ARG A 6 21.67 -23.84 0.06
N SER A 7 20.85 -24.56 0.84
CA SER A 7 20.17 -23.97 2.00
C SER A 7 21.14 -23.70 3.17
N ILE A 8 22.24 -24.48 3.24
CA ILE A 8 23.33 -24.29 4.21
C ILE A 8 24.12 -22.99 3.95
N ALA A 9 24.12 -22.45 2.73
CA ALA A 9 24.95 -21.30 2.35
C ALA A 9 24.56 -19.97 3.01
N TYR A 10 23.33 -19.87 3.55
CA TYR A 10 22.80 -18.68 4.21
C TYR A 10 22.76 -18.79 5.73
N LEU A 11 23.12 -19.95 6.29
CA LEU A 11 23.15 -20.21 7.72
C LEU A 11 24.59 -20.18 8.23
N ASN A 12 24.80 -19.76 9.47
CA ASN A 12 26.10 -19.90 10.12
C ASN A 12 26.52 -21.39 10.11
N PRO A 13 27.77 -21.75 9.73
CA PRO A 13 28.23 -23.13 9.69
C PRO A 13 28.09 -23.91 11.01
N GLU A 14 28.13 -23.24 12.17
CA GLU A 14 27.86 -23.88 13.48
C GLU A 14 26.36 -24.18 13.66
N ALA A 15 25.48 -23.28 13.19
CA ALA A 15 24.04 -23.50 13.16
C ALA A 15 23.65 -24.67 12.24
N ALA A 16 24.27 -24.74 11.05
CA ALA A 16 24.00 -25.79 10.07
C ALA A 16 24.37 -27.22 10.53
N GLN A 17 25.27 -27.35 11.52
CA GLN A 17 25.63 -28.64 12.11
C GLN A 17 24.64 -29.12 13.19
N VAL A 18 23.85 -28.21 13.76
CA VAL A 18 22.94 -28.48 14.90
C VAL A 18 21.48 -28.61 14.46
N CYS A 19 21.09 -28.04 13.31
CA CYS A 19 19.73 -28.17 12.77
C CYS A 19 19.54 -29.61 12.20
N ASP A 20 19.43 -30.63 13.07
CA ASP A 20 19.10 -32.04 12.73
C ASP A 20 17.58 -32.20 12.48
N ARG A 21 17.22 -33.33 11.88
CA ARG A 21 15.89 -33.66 11.35
C ARG A 21 14.75 -33.71 12.38
N ASP A 22 15.03 -33.64 13.67
CA ASP A 22 14.00 -33.57 14.73
C ASP A 22 13.93 -32.17 15.38
N SER A 23 14.84 -31.28 15.01
CA SER A 23 14.98 -29.92 15.55
C SER A 23 14.40 -28.82 14.64
N TYR A 24 13.85 -29.14 13.46
CA TYR A 24 13.25 -28.13 12.59
C TYR A 24 11.88 -27.62 13.07
N GLU A 25 11.30 -28.21 14.12
CA GLU A 25 10.15 -27.61 14.81
C GLU A 25 10.52 -26.34 15.58
N THR A 26 11.82 -25.99 15.68
CA THR A 26 12.28 -24.77 16.35
C THR A 26 12.16 -23.52 15.46
N THR A 27 10.94 -23.27 15.00
CA THR A 27 10.44 -21.93 14.69
C THR A 27 10.36 -21.11 15.98
N PHE A 28 10.38 -19.77 15.88
CA PHE A 28 10.13 -18.73 16.89
C PHE A 28 9.37 -19.11 18.19
N ILE A 29 8.39 -20.02 18.13
CA ILE A 29 7.67 -20.56 19.29
C ILE A 29 8.61 -21.25 20.29
N HIS A 30 9.63 -21.98 19.85
CA HIS A 30 10.58 -22.65 20.74
C HIS A 30 11.47 -21.66 21.50
N ALA A 31 11.78 -20.48 20.93
CA ALA A 31 12.49 -19.41 21.64
C ALA A 31 11.63 -18.78 22.76
N LEU A 32 10.32 -18.63 22.53
CA LEU A 32 9.34 -18.22 23.55
C LEU A 32 9.21 -19.22 24.71
N ILE A 33 9.55 -20.49 24.47
CA ILE A 33 9.45 -21.61 25.42
C ILE A 33 10.82 -21.93 26.07
N GLY A 34 11.89 -21.19 25.76
CA GLY A 34 13.19 -21.32 26.42
C GLY A 34 14.21 -22.23 25.72
N TYR A 35 14.06 -22.50 24.42
CA TYR A 35 15.08 -23.17 23.62
C TYR A 35 16.05 -22.15 23.00
N GLU A 36 17.35 -22.46 22.99
CA GLU A 36 18.40 -21.63 22.41
C GLU A 36 18.23 -21.41 20.90
N TRP A 37 18.50 -20.19 20.45
CA TRP A 37 18.62 -19.79 19.05
C TRP A 37 19.67 -20.63 18.32
N ARG A 38 19.24 -21.62 17.52
CA ARG A 38 20.18 -22.53 16.85
C ARG A 38 20.37 -22.31 15.35
N CYS A 39 19.56 -21.48 14.70
CA CYS A 39 19.74 -21.17 13.27
C CYS A 39 19.79 -19.62 13.05
N LYS A 40 21.00 -19.01 13.11
CA LYS A 40 21.25 -17.58 12.82
C LYS A 40 21.61 -17.39 11.34
N TRP A 41 20.98 -16.42 10.69
CA TRP A 41 21.29 -16.03 9.31
C TRP A 41 22.73 -15.49 9.21
N LEU A 42 23.47 -15.90 8.18
CA LEU A 42 24.83 -15.44 7.92
C LEU A 42 24.79 -13.99 7.43
N THR A 43 25.11 -13.04 8.30
CA THR A 43 25.11 -11.60 7.99
C THR A 43 26.44 -11.09 7.45
N ASP A 44 27.48 -11.91 7.42
CA ASP A 44 28.86 -11.51 7.06
C ASP A 44 29.01 -11.02 5.61
N ARG A 45 28.05 -11.35 4.75
CA ARG A 45 28.04 -10.91 3.34
C ARG A 45 27.21 -9.66 3.09
N ILE A 46 26.57 -9.12 4.13
CA ILE A 46 25.77 -7.89 4.00
C ILE A 46 26.75 -6.72 3.88
N PRO A 47 26.64 -5.87 2.85
CA PRO A 47 27.52 -4.72 2.71
C PRO A 47 27.40 -3.75 3.91
N ASP A 48 28.52 -3.17 4.35
CA ASP A 48 28.56 -2.26 5.51
C ASP A 48 27.64 -1.04 5.36
N TRP A 49 27.33 -0.62 4.14
CA TRP A 49 26.41 0.50 3.86
C TRP A 49 24.94 0.16 4.17
N HIS A 50 24.57 -1.11 4.26
CA HIS A 50 23.19 -1.54 4.52
C HIS A 50 22.70 -1.02 5.89
N VAL A 51 23.53 -1.18 6.92
CA VAL A 51 23.19 -0.81 8.30
C VAL A 51 22.89 0.69 8.47
N PRO A 52 23.73 1.64 8.02
CA PRO A 52 23.41 3.06 8.12
C PRO A 52 22.18 3.44 7.30
N VAL A 53 21.97 2.85 6.12
CA VAL A 53 20.76 3.07 5.31
C VAL A 53 19.52 2.61 6.06
N GLU A 54 19.54 1.41 6.65
CA GLU A 54 18.42 0.89 7.44
C GLU A 54 18.11 1.80 8.64
N ARG A 55 19.13 2.27 9.35
CA ARG A 55 18.95 3.22 10.46
C ARG A 55 18.28 4.52 10.00
N VAL A 56 18.69 5.08 8.86
CA VAL A 56 18.05 6.29 8.28
C VAL A 56 16.58 6.04 8.00
N PHE A 57 16.23 4.92 7.36
CA PHE A 57 14.82 4.57 7.11
C PHE A 57 14.01 4.41 8.41
N LEU A 58 14.58 3.77 9.44
CA LEU A 58 13.94 3.63 10.74
C LEU A 58 13.69 4.99 11.41
N TRP A 59 14.64 5.93 11.30
CA TRP A 59 14.47 7.29 11.82
C TRP A 59 13.39 8.07 11.07
N ILE A 60 13.34 7.99 9.74
CA ILE A 60 12.30 8.64 8.94
C ILE A 60 10.91 8.18 9.37
N VAL A 61 10.72 6.86 9.51
CA VAL A 61 9.43 6.31 9.97
C VAL A 61 9.13 6.70 11.41
N ASN A 62 10.14 6.78 12.27
CA ASN A 62 9.96 7.23 13.65
C ASN A 62 9.46 8.67 13.72
N ILE A 63 10.03 9.56 12.91
CA ILE A 63 9.61 10.95 12.81
C ILE A 63 8.18 11.03 12.27
N ASP A 64 7.84 10.31 11.21
CA ASP A 64 6.47 10.29 10.64
C ASP A 64 5.42 9.86 11.68
N PHE A 65 5.73 8.83 12.47
CA PHE A 65 4.88 8.38 13.57
C PHE A 65 4.75 9.45 14.67
N CYS A 66 5.84 10.11 15.07
CA CYS A 66 5.80 11.16 16.08
C CYS A 66 4.93 12.34 15.63
N VAL A 67 5.12 12.80 14.40
CA VAL A 67 4.30 13.85 13.79
C VAL A 67 2.83 13.40 13.72
N SER A 68 2.57 12.16 13.32
CA SER A 68 1.22 11.61 13.24
C SER A 68 0.55 11.47 14.62
N LEU A 69 1.30 11.12 15.66
CA LEU A 69 0.81 11.02 17.03
C LEU A 69 0.48 12.41 17.62
N ILE A 70 1.29 13.44 17.31
CA ILE A 70 1.06 14.81 17.76
C ILE A 70 -0.15 15.43 17.03
N THR A 71 -0.28 15.19 15.73
CA THR A 71 -1.36 15.74 14.90
C THR A 71 -2.70 15.01 15.07
N ALA A 72 -2.70 13.80 15.63
CA ALA A 72 -3.92 13.03 15.88
C ALA A 72 -4.80 13.69 16.95
N ARG A 73 -6.00 14.14 16.56
CA ARG A 73 -7.03 14.66 17.49
C ARG A 73 -7.45 13.61 18.54
N GLU A 74 -7.68 12.38 18.10
CA GLU A 74 -8.08 11.25 18.96
C GLU A 74 -6.97 10.20 19.04
N LYS A 75 -5.99 10.41 19.94
CA LYS A 75 -4.78 9.59 20.05
C LYS A 75 -5.06 8.11 20.23
N PHE A 76 -5.98 7.73 21.13
CA PHE A 76 -6.30 6.31 21.39
C PHE A 76 -6.92 5.60 20.19
N LYS A 77 -7.84 6.27 19.47
CA LYS A 77 -8.46 5.72 18.27
C LYS A 77 -7.45 5.60 17.14
N TRP A 78 -6.48 6.51 17.07
CA TRP A 78 -5.38 6.46 16.12
C TRP A 78 -4.42 5.30 16.41
N ILE A 79 -3.99 5.12 17.67
CA ILE A 79 -3.09 4.04 18.10
C ILE A 79 -3.68 2.65 17.83
N LYS A 80 -5.00 2.46 18.06
CA LYS A 80 -5.67 1.17 17.85
C LYS A 80 -5.82 0.75 16.38
N ARG A 81 -5.44 1.58 15.40
CA ARG A 81 -5.51 1.23 13.98
C ARG A 81 -4.43 0.20 13.65
N LEU A 82 -4.78 -0.82 12.87
CA LEU A 82 -3.87 -1.90 12.48
C LEU A 82 -2.55 -1.38 11.89
N SER A 83 -2.59 -0.37 10.99
CA SER A 83 -1.37 0.23 10.42
C SER A 83 -0.44 0.79 11.49
N THR A 84 -1.00 1.48 12.49
CA THR A 84 -0.24 2.15 13.54
C THR A 84 0.32 1.15 14.54
N VAL A 85 -0.43 0.08 14.85
CA VAL A 85 0.07 -1.04 15.65
C VAL A 85 1.26 -1.71 14.96
N LEU A 86 1.17 -1.94 13.65
CA LEU A 86 2.28 -2.50 12.87
C LEU A 86 3.50 -1.58 12.86
N ASP A 87 3.28 -0.26 12.77
CA ASP A 87 4.36 0.73 12.88
C ASP A 87 5.06 0.63 14.23
N ILE A 88 4.30 0.62 15.33
CA ILE A 88 4.81 0.45 16.70
C ILE A 88 5.65 -0.82 16.80
N PHE A 89 5.15 -1.96 16.34
CA PHE A 89 5.84 -3.25 16.40
C PHE A 89 7.19 -3.24 15.67
N THR A 90 7.35 -2.38 14.68
CA THR A 90 8.55 -2.28 13.85
C THR A 90 9.36 -1.02 14.15
N MET A 91 9.08 -0.33 15.26
CA MET A 91 9.83 0.84 15.72
C MET A 91 11.08 0.48 16.52
N PRO A 92 12.13 1.34 16.47
CA PRO A 92 13.28 1.21 17.37
C PRO A 92 12.91 1.14 18.85
N LEU A 93 11.93 1.92 19.31
CA LEU A 93 11.49 1.89 20.72
C LEU A 93 10.92 0.53 21.12
N PHE A 94 10.16 -0.12 20.24
CA PHE A 94 9.64 -1.45 20.51
C PHE A 94 10.75 -2.51 20.50
N MET A 95 11.73 -2.38 19.60
CA MET A 95 12.90 -3.25 19.57
C MET A 95 13.72 -3.16 20.87
N LEU A 96 13.88 -1.95 21.43
CA LEU A 96 14.54 -1.77 22.72
C LEU A 96 13.74 -2.37 23.88
N PHE A 97 12.42 -2.26 23.83
CA PHE A 97 11.54 -2.93 24.80
C PHE A 97 11.68 -4.45 24.74
N VAL A 98 11.71 -5.03 23.53
CA VAL A 98 11.93 -6.46 23.31
C VAL A 98 13.32 -6.88 23.80
N ARG A 99 14.37 -6.09 23.52
CA ARG A 99 15.71 -6.35 24.05
C ARG A 99 15.72 -6.40 25.57
N TRP A 100 15.06 -5.43 26.21
CA TRP A 100 15.02 -5.36 27.67
C TRP A 100 14.21 -6.49 28.30
N GLY A 101 13.07 -6.86 27.70
CA GLY A 101 12.15 -7.87 28.26
C GLY A 101 12.46 -9.32 27.89
N LEU A 102 13.03 -9.55 26.70
CA LEU A 102 13.26 -10.89 26.12
C LEU A 102 14.72 -11.16 25.76
N ALA A 103 15.64 -10.22 26.01
CA ALA A 103 17.07 -10.34 25.70
C ALA A 103 17.38 -10.63 24.22
N ILE A 104 16.48 -10.23 23.29
CA ILE A 104 16.68 -10.37 21.84
C ILE A 104 17.36 -9.11 21.30
N ASP A 105 18.44 -9.26 20.55
CA ASP A 105 19.13 -8.13 19.93
C ASP A 105 18.25 -7.49 18.83
N PRO A 106 18.28 -6.14 18.66
CA PRO A 106 17.46 -5.46 17.65
C PRO A 106 17.69 -5.94 16.21
N GLU A 107 18.91 -6.37 15.88
CA GLU A 107 19.28 -6.88 14.56
C GLU A 107 18.62 -8.23 14.29
N ASP A 108 18.65 -9.14 15.26
CA ASP A 108 17.98 -10.43 15.17
C ASP A 108 16.46 -10.24 15.10
N TYR A 109 15.90 -9.31 15.90
CA TYR A 109 14.49 -8.94 15.81
C TYR A 109 14.10 -8.42 14.42
N LEU A 110 14.92 -7.55 13.82
CA LEU A 110 14.70 -7.03 12.48
C LEU A 110 14.79 -8.11 11.40
N SER A 111 15.69 -9.08 11.54
CA SER A 111 15.79 -10.22 10.63
C SER A 111 14.51 -11.06 10.65
N LEU A 112 13.96 -11.29 11.85
CA LEU A 112 12.78 -12.12 12.07
C LEU A 112 11.46 -11.42 11.76
N TYR A 113 11.34 -10.13 12.06
CA TYR A 113 10.07 -9.40 12.00
C TYR A 113 10.08 -8.26 10.99
N GLY A 114 11.21 -8.02 10.34
CA GLY A 114 11.37 -6.96 9.37
C GLY A 114 10.41 -7.07 8.19
N TYR A 115 9.98 -8.27 7.81
CA TYR A 115 9.03 -8.48 6.72
C TYR A 115 7.64 -7.88 7.01
N MET A 116 7.26 -7.71 8.29
CA MET A 116 6.00 -7.07 8.68
C MET A 116 5.94 -5.61 8.23
N ARG A 117 7.09 -4.98 7.97
CA ARG A 117 7.18 -3.60 7.47
C ARG A 117 6.55 -3.44 6.09
N PHE A 118 6.47 -4.49 5.27
CA PHE A 118 5.84 -4.40 3.95
C PHE A 118 4.32 -4.16 4.03
N MET A 119 3.67 -4.53 5.14
CA MET A 119 2.25 -4.19 5.39
C MET A 119 2.02 -2.67 5.51
N ARG A 120 3.06 -1.87 5.77
CA ARG A 120 2.96 -0.40 5.76
C ARG A 120 2.57 0.16 4.39
N LEU A 121 2.84 -0.57 3.30
CA LEU A 121 2.42 -0.19 1.95
C LEU A 121 0.90 0.00 1.83
N TYR A 122 0.12 -0.73 2.64
CA TYR A 122 -1.33 -0.51 2.73
C TYR A 122 -1.68 0.86 3.34
N GLY A 123 -0.92 1.31 4.34
CA GLY A 123 -1.11 2.60 5.01
C GLY A 123 -0.71 3.81 4.16
N LEU A 124 0.16 3.61 3.15
CA LEU A 124 0.73 4.67 2.30
C LEU A 124 -0.35 5.46 1.53
N HIS A 125 -1.50 4.86 1.25
CA HIS A 125 -2.64 5.51 0.62
C HIS A 125 -3.02 6.85 1.27
N ARG A 126 -3.07 6.90 2.60
CA ARG A 126 -3.45 8.12 3.34
C ARG A 126 -2.42 9.24 3.15
N THR A 127 -1.16 8.88 3.03
CA THR A 127 -0.09 9.84 2.76
C THR A 127 -0.16 10.31 1.31
N LEU A 128 -0.46 9.41 0.38
CA LEU A 128 -0.66 9.77 -1.03
C LEU A 128 -1.86 10.70 -1.22
N GLU A 129 -2.99 10.49 -0.54
CA GLU A 129 -4.14 11.42 -0.59
C GLU A 129 -3.80 12.84 -0.09
N ARG A 130 -2.93 12.96 0.91
CA ARG A 130 -2.49 14.26 1.45
C ARG A 130 -1.54 15.00 0.51
N ILE A 131 -0.70 14.27 -0.23
CA ILE A 131 0.34 14.85 -1.09
C ILE A 131 -0.19 15.07 -2.50
N ALA A 132 -0.89 14.08 -3.05
CA ALA A 132 -1.36 14.04 -4.42
C ALA A 132 -2.81 14.56 -4.54
N THR A 133 -3.07 15.75 -3.99
CA THR A 133 -4.41 16.37 -3.97
C THR A 133 -4.95 16.71 -5.37
N SER A 134 -4.11 16.66 -6.40
CA SER A 134 -4.48 16.91 -7.80
C SER A 134 -4.76 15.61 -8.59
N THR A 135 -4.62 14.44 -7.97
CA THR A 135 -4.87 13.14 -8.59
C THR A 135 -6.29 12.70 -8.32
N SER A 136 -6.92 11.99 -9.27
CA SER A 136 -8.26 11.47 -9.06
C SER A 136 -8.29 10.42 -7.94
N GLU A 137 -9.38 10.43 -7.16
CA GLU A 137 -9.60 9.47 -6.07
C GLU A 137 -9.55 8.02 -6.56
N ILE A 138 -10.06 7.76 -7.78
CA ILE A 138 -9.99 6.45 -8.43
C ILE A 138 -8.53 6.03 -8.66
N THR A 139 -7.68 6.92 -9.17
CA THR A 139 -6.26 6.60 -9.41
C THR A 139 -5.52 6.36 -8.09
N LEU A 140 -5.76 7.19 -7.07
CA LEU A 140 -5.18 6.99 -5.74
C LEU A 140 -5.63 5.66 -5.12
N LYS A 141 -6.90 5.29 -5.31
CA LYS A 141 -7.41 4.00 -4.85
C LYS A 141 -6.76 2.83 -5.57
N ILE A 142 -6.65 2.88 -6.90
CA ILE A 142 -5.97 1.83 -7.69
C ILE A 142 -4.52 1.66 -7.22
N VAL A 143 -3.78 2.76 -7.06
CA VAL A 143 -2.41 2.74 -6.55
C VAL A 143 -2.36 2.12 -5.15
N SER A 144 -3.29 2.48 -4.25
CA SER A 144 -3.39 1.89 -2.91
C SER A 144 -3.64 0.39 -2.94
N ILE A 145 -4.55 -0.10 -3.79
CA ILE A 145 -4.86 -1.52 -3.90
C ILE A 145 -3.62 -2.29 -4.39
N SER A 146 -2.95 -1.78 -5.43
CA SER A 146 -1.73 -2.38 -5.98
C SER A 146 -0.62 -2.46 -4.93
N LEU A 147 -0.36 -1.38 -4.20
CA LEU A 147 0.63 -1.34 -3.12
C LEU A 147 0.24 -2.25 -1.95
N GLY A 148 -1.04 -2.35 -1.62
CA GLY A 148 -1.55 -3.25 -0.59
C GLY A 148 -1.33 -4.73 -0.95
N VAL A 149 -1.67 -5.13 -2.17
CA VAL A 149 -1.44 -6.50 -2.68
C VAL A 149 0.07 -6.81 -2.70
N LEU A 150 0.89 -5.88 -3.17
CA LEU A 150 2.35 -6.03 -3.16
C LEU A 150 2.89 -6.19 -1.72
N GLY A 151 2.37 -5.40 -0.78
CA GLY A 151 2.71 -5.50 0.64
C GLY A 151 2.34 -6.85 1.24
N ILE A 152 1.16 -7.38 0.91
CA ILE A 152 0.73 -8.72 1.31
C ILE A 152 1.70 -9.78 0.76
N ILE A 153 2.02 -9.72 -0.53
CA ILE A 153 2.95 -10.66 -1.18
C ILE A 153 4.30 -10.68 -0.46
N PHE A 154 4.95 -9.52 -0.30
CA PHE A 154 6.26 -9.47 0.35
C PHE A 154 6.24 -9.85 1.82
N THR A 155 5.16 -9.53 2.55
CA THR A 155 5.02 -9.91 3.96
C THR A 155 4.92 -11.43 4.10
N PHE A 156 4.08 -12.09 3.31
CA PHE A 156 3.92 -13.54 3.37
C PHE A 156 5.15 -14.28 2.86
N SER A 157 5.77 -13.82 1.78
CA SER A 157 7.01 -14.41 1.28
C SER A 157 8.15 -14.25 2.27
N GLY A 158 8.25 -13.11 2.97
CA GLY A 158 9.25 -12.90 4.02
C GLY A 158 9.01 -13.75 5.27
N ALA A 159 7.76 -13.95 5.67
CA ALA A 159 7.41 -14.86 6.75
C ALA A 159 7.77 -16.31 6.38
N MET A 160 7.32 -16.78 5.21
CA MET A 160 7.61 -18.12 4.70
C MET A 160 9.11 -18.38 4.50
N PHE A 161 9.86 -17.38 4.01
CA PHE A 161 11.31 -17.47 3.88
C PHE A 161 11.97 -17.69 5.25
N ASN A 162 11.60 -16.91 6.27
CA ASN A 162 12.18 -17.07 7.61
C ASN A 162 11.88 -18.44 8.24
N GLU A 163 10.74 -19.03 7.91
CA GLU A 163 10.28 -20.28 8.52
C GLU A 163 10.75 -21.53 7.77
N GLU A 164 10.63 -21.55 6.45
CA GLU A 164 10.83 -22.76 5.65
C GLU A 164 12.24 -22.85 5.03
N ALA A 165 12.93 -21.73 4.83
CA ALA A 165 14.27 -21.77 4.24
C ALA A 165 15.32 -22.45 5.15
N PRO A 166 15.31 -22.26 6.48
CA PRO A 166 16.16 -23.05 7.38
C PRO A 166 15.78 -24.54 7.39
N ALA A 167 14.50 -24.86 7.24
CA ALA A 167 13.97 -26.22 7.29
C ALA A 167 14.18 -27.02 5.99
N GLY A 168 14.97 -26.52 5.03
CA GLY A 168 15.10 -26.97 3.63
C GLY A 168 15.06 -28.48 3.37
N LEU A 169 13.87 -29.08 3.39
CA LEU A 169 13.71 -30.54 3.41
C LEU A 169 13.02 -31.13 2.20
N LYS A 170 12.53 -30.35 1.21
CA LYS A 170 11.95 -30.95 -0.01
C LYS A 170 12.14 -30.19 -1.35
N GLY A 171 12.80 -29.04 -1.42
CA GLY A 171 12.88 -28.29 -2.68
C GLY A 171 14.13 -27.44 -2.88
N GLU A 172 14.32 -26.96 -4.12
CA GLU A 172 15.40 -26.04 -4.53
C GLU A 172 15.18 -24.59 -4.05
N PHE A 173 14.06 -24.32 -3.36
CA PHE A 173 13.64 -23.01 -2.91
C PHE A 173 14.58 -22.52 -1.81
N THR A 174 15.46 -21.60 -2.16
CA THR A 174 16.54 -21.11 -1.29
C THR A 174 16.66 -19.59 -1.34
N ALA A 175 16.16 -18.95 -2.40
CA ALA A 175 16.13 -17.51 -2.53
C ALA A 175 14.79 -16.95 -2.08
N PHE A 176 14.80 -15.71 -1.58
CA PHE A 176 13.58 -14.97 -1.22
C PHE A 176 12.54 -14.94 -2.35
N PHE A 177 13.00 -14.75 -3.59
CA PHE A 177 12.10 -14.68 -4.75
C PHE A 177 11.42 -16.01 -5.09
N ASP A 178 11.95 -17.15 -4.64
CA ASP A 178 11.28 -18.44 -4.80
C ASP A 178 9.98 -18.45 -3.96
N TYR A 179 10.03 -17.88 -2.75
CA TYR A 179 8.86 -17.70 -1.88
C TYR A 179 7.89 -16.64 -2.39
N VAL A 180 8.36 -15.65 -3.15
CA VAL A 180 7.50 -14.72 -3.89
C VAL A 180 6.75 -15.45 -4.99
N TYR A 181 7.45 -16.27 -5.78
CA TYR A 181 6.85 -17.11 -6.79
C TYR A 181 5.80 -18.05 -6.20
N PHE A 182 6.14 -18.78 -5.12
CA PHE A 182 5.19 -19.67 -4.43
C PHE A 182 3.92 -18.93 -4.01
N PHE A 183 4.08 -17.75 -3.40
CA PHE A 183 2.93 -17.00 -2.92
C PHE A 183 2.08 -16.45 -4.06
N VAL A 184 2.69 -15.99 -5.16
CA VAL A 184 1.95 -15.55 -6.37
C VAL A 184 1.19 -16.70 -7.02
N VAL A 185 1.79 -17.89 -7.13
CA VAL A 185 1.14 -19.11 -7.66
C VAL A 185 -0.02 -19.57 -6.76
N THR A 186 0.14 -19.42 -5.45
CA THR A 186 -0.92 -19.74 -4.48
C THR A 186 -2.06 -18.72 -4.55
N LEU A 187 -1.71 -17.43 -4.64
CA LEU A 187 -2.65 -16.32 -4.75
C LEU A 187 -3.49 -16.40 -6.03
N SER A 188 -2.88 -16.82 -7.14
CA SER A 188 -3.56 -17.05 -8.42
C SER A 188 -4.38 -18.33 -8.44
N THR A 189 -4.41 -19.09 -7.34
CA THR A 189 -5.10 -20.39 -7.20
C THR A 189 -4.61 -21.47 -8.16
N VAL A 190 -3.44 -21.28 -8.78
CA VAL A 190 -2.84 -22.26 -9.71
C VAL A 190 -2.28 -23.45 -8.95
N GLY A 191 -1.47 -23.18 -7.91
CA GLY A 191 -0.96 -24.21 -6.99
C GLY A 191 -0.23 -25.37 -7.68
N TYR A 192 0.88 -25.10 -8.37
CA TYR A 192 1.65 -26.13 -9.10
C TYR A 192 2.10 -27.32 -8.22
N GLY A 193 2.25 -27.12 -6.91
CA GLY A 193 2.65 -28.17 -5.97
C GLY A 193 4.15 -28.50 -6.02
N ASP A 194 4.95 -27.64 -6.66
CA ASP A 194 6.41 -27.67 -6.69
C ASP A 194 7.04 -27.30 -5.34
N PHE A 195 6.36 -26.46 -4.56
CA PHE A 195 6.68 -26.18 -3.17
C PHE A 195 5.43 -26.32 -2.29
N ALA A 196 5.62 -26.88 -1.09
CA ALA A 196 4.61 -26.91 -0.03
C ALA A 196 5.28 -26.79 1.34
N PRO A 197 4.75 -25.95 2.26
CA PRO A 197 5.32 -25.82 3.60
C PRO A 197 5.33 -27.15 4.33
N VAL A 198 6.49 -27.50 4.88
CA VAL A 198 6.65 -28.72 5.68
C VAL A 198 6.40 -28.47 7.15
N THR A 199 6.70 -27.26 7.64
CA THR A 199 6.55 -26.91 9.06
C THR A 199 5.08 -26.68 9.42
N GLY A 200 4.71 -26.99 10.68
CA GLY A 200 3.36 -26.73 11.17
C GLY A 200 2.98 -25.25 11.12
N PHE A 201 3.93 -24.37 11.45
CA PHE A 201 3.73 -22.93 11.40
C PHE A 201 3.66 -22.39 9.97
N GLY A 202 4.52 -22.87 9.05
CA GLY A 202 4.43 -22.53 7.62
C GLY A 202 3.09 -22.91 7.00
N ARG A 203 2.53 -24.08 7.36
CA ARG A 203 1.16 -24.46 6.95
C ARG A 203 0.11 -23.52 7.51
N LEU A 204 0.21 -23.15 8.79
CA LEU A 204 -0.68 -22.18 9.42
C LEU A 204 -0.60 -20.81 8.73
N LEU A 205 0.62 -20.34 8.40
CA LEU A 205 0.83 -19.10 7.65
C LEU A 205 0.13 -19.15 6.29
N CYS A 206 0.27 -20.23 5.53
CA CYS A 206 -0.44 -20.40 4.25
C CYS A 206 -1.96 -20.33 4.39
N ILE A 207 -2.55 -21.03 5.38
CA ILE A 207 -3.99 -21.01 5.63
C ILE A 207 -4.47 -19.58 5.94
N ASN A 208 -3.75 -18.88 6.82
CA ASN A 208 -4.07 -17.48 7.17
C ASN A 208 -3.91 -16.55 5.97
N ALA A 209 -2.87 -16.75 5.15
CA ALA A 209 -2.61 -15.93 3.98
C ALA A 209 -3.73 -16.01 2.95
N ILE A 210 -4.18 -17.23 2.65
CA ILE A 210 -5.31 -17.48 1.75
C ILE A 210 -6.57 -16.81 2.32
N GLY A 211 -6.84 -16.98 3.62
CA GLY A 211 -8.00 -16.36 4.28
C GLY A 211 -7.99 -14.83 4.18
N ILE A 212 -6.84 -14.19 4.48
CA ILE A 212 -6.67 -12.74 4.39
C ILE A 212 -6.90 -12.24 2.96
N VAL A 213 -6.30 -12.90 1.97
CA VAL A 213 -6.44 -12.55 0.55
C VAL A 213 -7.89 -12.63 0.09
N VAL A 214 -8.57 -13.74 0.38
CA VAL A 214 -9.95 -14.01 -0.03
C VAL A 214 -10.92 -12.99 0.57
N ILE A 215 -10.62 -12.44 1.74
CA ILE A 215 -11.42 -11.37 2.36
C ILE A 215 -11.02 -10.00 1.80
N PHE A 216 -9.72 -9.72 1.69
CA PHE A 216 -9.17 -8.42 1.37
C PHE A 216 -9.42 -7.99 -0.08
N ILE A 217 -9.07 -8.84 -1.05
CA ILE A 217 -9.15 -8.48 -2.48
C ILE A 217 -10.59 -8.14 -2.89
N PRO A 218 -11.63 -8.95 -2.58
CA PRO A 218 -13.00 -8.60 -2.92
C PRO A 218 -13.49 -7.33 -2.23
N ALA A 219 -13.06 -7.06 -0.99
CA ALA A 219 -13.40 -5.81 -0.30
C ALA A 219 -12.84 -4.59 -1.04
N GLN A 220 -11.58 -4.66 -1.48
CA GLN A 220 -10.96 -3.59 -2.25
C GLN A 220 -11.63 -3.39 -3.62
N ILE A 221 -11.97 -4.47 -4.32
CA ILE A 221 -12.67 -4.40 -5.63
C ILE A 221 -14.06 -3.78 -5.47
N ARG A 222 -14.81 -4.12 -4.42
CA ARG A 222 -16.13 -3.51 -4.16
C ARG A 222 -16.03 -2.01 -3.95
N GLU A 223 -15.06 -1.57 -3.17
CA GLU A 223 -14.84 -0.14 -2.90
C GLU A 223 -14.42 0.60 -4.17
N LEU A 224 -13.51 0.03 -4.95
CA LEU A 224 -13.15 0.57 -6.26
C LEU A 224 -14.37 0.64 -7.20
N GLY A 225 -15.18 -0.41 -7.25
CA GLY A 225 -16.40 -0.45 -8.05
C GLY A 225 -17.43 0.60 -7.60
N TYR A 226 -17.53 0.87 -6.30
CA TYR A 226 -18.35 1.95 -5.77
C TYR A 226 -17.85 3.32 -6.23
N LEU A 227 -16.54 3.59 -6.14
CA LEU A 227 -15.95 4.86 -6.61
C LEU A 227 -16.08 5.05 -8.13
N ILE A 228 -16.02 3.96 -8.91
CA ILE A 228 -16.24 4.03 -10.37
C ILE A 228 -17.72 4.30 -10.69
N ARG A 229 -18.66 3.76 -9.91
CA ARG A 229 -20.11 3.92 -10.13
C ARG A 229 -20.68 5.20 -9.55
N GLN A 230 -20.00 5.85 -8.61
CA GLN A 230 -20.42 7.14 -8.11
C GLN A 230 -20.56 8.09 -9.31
N PRO A 231 -21.75 8.71 -9.51
CA PRO A 231 -21.92 9.70 -10.55
C PRO A 231 -20.87 10.80 -10.28
N ARG A 232 -20.09 11.14 -11.31
CA ARG A 232 -19.09 12.19 -11.19
C ARG A 232 -19.79 13.46 -10.70
N GLY A 233 -19.59 13.83 -9.43
CA GLY A 233 -20.11 15.09 -8.88
C GLY A 233 -19.44 16.31 -9.51
N GLN A 234 -18.37 16.09 -10.28
CA GLN A 234 -17.68 17.11 -11.02
C GLN A 234 -17.09 16.54 -12.31
N ILE A 235 -17.26 17.27 -13.42
CA ILE A 235 -16.53 17.07 -14.67
C ILE A 235 -15.56 18.24 -14.83
N GLY A 236 -14.31 17.94 -15.19
CA GLY A 236 -13.26 18.94 -15.32
C GLY A 236 -12.62 19.32 -13.98
N VAL A 237 -11.59 20.16 -14.06
CA VAL A 237 -10.81 20.61 -12.89
C VAL A 237 -11.14 22.07 -12.63
N ILE A 238 -11.54 22.40 -11.39
CA ILE A 238 -11.71 23.80 -10.99
C ILE A 238 -10.34 24.47 -11.12
N PRO A 239 -10.21 25.53 -11.94
CA PRO A 239 -8.93 26.16 -12.19
C PRO A 239 -8.39 26.74 -10.87
N SER A 240 -7.22 26.27 -10.45
CA SER A 240 -6.55 26.75 -9.23
C SER A 240 -5.89 28.11 -9.48
N ARG A 241 -5.69 28.91 -8.43
CA ARG A 241 -4.97 30.20 -8.50
C ARG A 241 -3.59 30.08 -9.16
N LYS A 242 -2.91 28.93 -9.03
CA LYS A 242 -1.65 28.63 -9.73
C LYS A 242 -1.80 28.48 -11.25
N VAL A 243 -2.95 27.99 -11.73
CA VAL A 243 -3.25 27.75 -13.14
C VAL A 243 -3.78 29.01 -13.83
N LEU A 244 -4.53 29.83 -13.11
CA LEU A 244 -5.06 31.10 -13.59
C LEU A 244 -3.97 32.19 -13.66
N GLY A 245 -2.94 32.14 -12.81
CA GLY A 245 -1.98 33.24 -12.69
C GLY A 245 -2.59 34.44 -11.97
N VAL A 246 -1.85 35.55 -11.90
CA VAL A 246 -2.28 36.76 -11.16
C VAL A 246 -3.49 37.45 -11.82
N ASP A 247 -3.59 37.37 -13.15
CA ASP A 247 -4.64 38.03 -13.96
C ASP A 247 -5.62 37.06 -14.63
N GLY A 248 -5.62 35.79 -14.21
CA GLY A 248 -6.46 34.77 -14.83
C GLY A 248 -7.93 35.04 -14.59
N LYS A 249 -8.67 35.25 -15.67
CA LYS A 249 -10.14 35.38 -15.65
C LYS A 249 -10.77 34.02 -15.87
N PHE A 250 -11.79 33.72 -15.07
CA PHE A 250 -12.71 32.62 -15.31
C PHE A 250 -14.14 33.13 -15.14
N VAL A 251 -15.06 32.53 -15.87
CA VAL A 251 -16.49 32.81 -15.72
C VAL A 251 -17.07 31.79 -14.75
N LEU A 252 -17.81 32.27 -13.75
CA LEU A 252 -18.56 31.43 -12.81
C LEU A 252 -20.05 31.51 -13.16
N LEU A 253 -20.64 30.38 -13.49
CA LEU A 253 -22.07 30.23 -13.77
C LEU A 253 -22.72 29.48 -12.60
N LEU A 254 -23.66 30.13 -11.91
CA LEU A 254 -24.46 29.52 -10.85
C LEU A 254 -25.87 29.32 -11.41
N ALA A 255 -26.23 28.09 -11.72
CA ALA A 255 -27.52 27.73 -12.27
C ALA A 255 -28.23 26.70 -11.38
N GLY A 256 -29.56 26.73 -11.39
CA GLY A 256 -30.38 25.68 -10.79
C GLY A 256 -30.43 24.45 -11.70
N GLY A 257 -31.63 24.02 -12.08
CA GLY A 257 -31.82 23.00 -13.11
C GLY A 257 -31.41 23.56 -14.48
N LEU A 258 -30.17 23.29 -14.89
CA LEU A 258 -29.62 23.65 -16.19
C LEU A 258 -29.76 22.47 -17.14
N SER A 259 -30.16 22.71 -18.40
CA SER A 259 -30.15 21.70 -19.46
C SER A 259 -28.87 21.78 -20.30
N ALA A 260 -28.51 20.68 -20.98
CA ALA A 260 -27.33 20.63 -21.85
C ALA A 260 -27.41 21.66 -22.99
N ASP A 261 -28.58 21.82 -23.60
CA ASP A 261 -28.80 22.76 -24.71
C ASP A 261 -28.62 24.24 -24.28
N GLU A 262 -29.08 24.61 -23.07
CA GLU A 262 -28.88 25.95 -22.52
C GLU A 262 -27.40 26.25 -22.28
N LEU A 263 -26.66 25.26 -21.80
CA LEU A 263 -25.22 25.37 -21.58
C LEU A 263 -24.47 25.52 -22.90
N ASP A 264 -24.82 24.74 -23.93
CA ASP A 264 -24.20 24.84 -25.25
C ASP A 264 -24.47 26.19 -25.91
N THR A 265 -25.69 26.71 -25.77
CA THR A 265 -26.04 28.07 -26.24
C THR A 265 -25.18 29.12 -25.54
N PHE A 266 -25.03 29.02 -24.21
CA PHE A 266 -24.18 29.93 -23.44
C PHE A 266 -22.71 29.86 -23.88
N ILE A 267 -22.17 28.66 -24.09
CA ILE A 267 -20.79 28.45 -24.54
C ILE A 267 -20.60 29.03 -25.95
N TRP A 268 -21.58 28.84 -26.83
CA TRP A 268 -21.56 29.38 -28.19
C TRP A 268 -21.52 30.91 -28.19
N GLU A 269 -22.38 31.55 -27.40
CA GLU A 269 -22.41 33.01 -27.21
C GLU A 269 -21.11 33.53 -26.59
N LEU A 270 -20.56 32.82 -25.60
CA LEU A 270 -19.29 33.18 -24.98
C LEU A 270 -18.10 33.08 -25.94
N ALA A 271 -18.11 32.08 -26.83
CA ALA A 271 -17.06 31.86 -27.81
C ALA A 271 -17.05 32.95 -28.92
N HIS A 272 -18.22 33.44 -29.31
CA HIS A 272 -18.37 34.45 -30.38
C HIS A 272 -18.49 35.89 -29.83
N GLY A 273 -18.72 36.06 -28.52
CA GLY A 273 -18.76 37.35 -27.85
C GLY A 273 -17.37 38.00 -27.76
N HIS A 274 -17.14 39.03 -28.58
CA HIS A 274 -15.84 39.73 -28.68
C HIS A 274 -15.32 40.38 -27.38
N THR A 275 -16.18 40.62 -26.38
CA THR A 275 -15.82 41.36 -25.15
C THR A 275 -15.57 40.47 -23.93
N LEU A 276 -16.01 39.20 -23.94
CA LEU A 276 -16.06 38.34 -22.75
C LEU A 276 -15.36 36.98 -22.93
N TYR A 277 -14.69 36.74 -24.05
CA TYR A 277 -14.03 35.46 -24.33
C TYR A 277 -13.10 35.04 -23.16
N CYS A 278 -13.49 33.95 -22.50
CA CYS A 278 -12.75 33.36 -21.39
C CYS A 278 -12.49 31.88 -21.67
N ARG A 279 -11.23 31.47 -21.55
CA ARG A 279 -10.82 30.07 -21.74
C ARG A 279 -11.23 29.14 -20.61
N ASN A 280 -11.61 29.66 -19.45
CA ASN A 280 -11.98 28.85 -18.29
C ASN A 280 -13.38 29.24 -17.83
N VAL A 281 -14.27 28.26 -17.75
CA VAL A 281 -15.66 28.44 -17.30
C VAL A 281 -15.96 27.39 -16.24
N VAL A 282 -16.52 27.82 -15.12
CA VAL A 282 -16.91 26.97 -13.99
C VAL A 282 -18.42 27.07 -13.82
N VAL A 283 -19.12 25.94 -13.87
CA VAL A 283 -20.58 25.83 -13.76
C VAL A 283 -20.93 25.09 -12.49
N PHE A 284 -21.78 25.67 -11.65
CA PHE A 284 -22.46 24.98 -10.56
C PHE A 284 -23.93 24.80 -10.94
N THR A 285 -24.40 23.55 -10.92
CA THR A 285 -25.76 23.19 -11.34
C THR A 285 -26.36 22.17 -10.37
N THR A 286 -27.68 22.13 -10.26
CA THR A 286 -28.39 21.06 -9.54
C THR A 286 -28.68 19.84 -10.43
N SER A 287 -28.45 19.97 -11.74
CA SER A 287 -28.64 18.88 -12.71
C SER A 287 -27.50 17.83 -12.63
N PRO A 288 -27.78 16.55 -12.95
CA PRO A 288 -26.76 15.51 -12.97
C PRO A 288 -25.63 15.87 -13.95
N VAL A 289 -24.38 15.75 -13.49
CA VAL A 289 -23.22 16.17 -14.30
C VAL A 289 -23.07 15.33 -15.59
N LYS A 290 -23.61 14.10 -15.59
CA LYS A 290 -23.57 13.17 -16.72
C LYS A 290 -24.19 13.76 -17.99
N ASP A 291 -25.21 14.60 -17.85
CA ASP A 291 -25.96 15.16 -18.98
C ASP A 291 -25.12 16.16 -19.80
N PHE A 292 -23.98 16.60 -19.25
CA PHE A 292 -23.11 17.59 -19.86
C PHE A 292 -21.77 17.03 -20.36
N GLU A 293 -21.56 15.70 -20.37
CA GLU A 293 -20.30 15.10 -20.84
C GLU A 293 -19.99 15.49 -22.30
N GLU A 294 -21.01 15.50 -23.16
CA GLU A 294 -20.88 15.88 -24.57
C GLU A 294 -20.60 17.38 -24.72
N ALA A 295 -21.36 18.24 -24.02
CA ALA A 295 -21.17 19.69 -24.00
C ALA A 295 -19.74 20.09 -23.56
N VAL A 296 -19.18 19.42 -22.55
CA VAL A 296 -17.80 19.67 -22.09
C VAL A 296 -16.77 19.30 -23.17
N SER A 297 -16.96 18.16 -23.84
CA SER A 297 -16.07 17.70 -24.92
C SER A 297 -16.13 18.65 -26.12
N ASP A 298 -17.32 19.11 -26.48
CA ASP A 298 -17.56 20.05 -27.56
C ASP A 298 -16.99 21.43 -27.26
N ALA A 299 -17.16 21.93 -26.04
CA ALA A 299 -16.58 23.20 -25.61
C ALA A 299 -15.05 23.25 -25.77
N LEU A 300 -14.37 22.15 -25.42
CA LEU A 300 -12.93 22.06 -25.52
C LEU A 300 -12.46 21.88 -26.98
N SER A 301 -13.12 20.99 -27.73
CA SER A 301 -12.70 20.65 -29.09
C SER A 301 -13.03 21.72 -30.12
N LYS A 302 -14.22 22.35 -30.03
CA LYS A 302 -14.71 23.36 -30.98
C LYS A 302 -14.25 24.78 -30.62
N PHE A 303 -14.25 25.13 -29.33
CA PHE A 303 -14.03 26.52 -28.89
C PHE A 303 -12.75 26.72 -28.05
N GLY A 304 -12.05 25.65 -27.68
CA GLY A 304 -10.87 25.72 -26.82
C GLY A 304 -11.17 26.17 -25.40
N ILE A 305 -12.44 26.07 -24.96
CA ILE A 305 -12.90 26.48 -23.63
C ILE A 305 -12.80 25.29 -22.68
N ARG A 306 -12.09 25.46 -21.57
CA ARG A 306 -12.01 24.50 -20.48
C ARG A 306 -13.21 24.69 -19.56
N LEU A 307 -14.16 23.78 -19.71
CA LEU A 307 -15.35 23.74 -18.88
C LEU A 307 -15.13 22.87 -17.64
N CYS A 308 -15.53 23.37 -16.48
CA CYS A 308 -15.61 22.60 -15.24
C CYS A 308 -17.04 22.68 -14.72
N ILE A 309 -17.74 21.55 -14.63
CA ILE A 309 -19.11 21.48 -14.11
C ILE A 309 -19.06 20.75 -12.78
N LYS A 310 -19.68 21.33 -11.75
CA LYS A 310 -19.84 20.71 -10.45
C LYS A 310 -21.33 20.63 -10.12
N ALA A 311 -21.83 19.43 -9.87
CA ALA A 311 -23.15 19.27 -9.28
C ALA A 311 -23.10 19.78 -7.84
N GLY A 312 -24.03 20.67 -7.49
CA GLY A 312 -24.31 21.01 -6.11
C GLY A 312 -25.15 19.90 -5.47
N ASP A 313 -24.86 19.56 -4.21
CA ASP A 313 -25.79 18.79 -3.41
C ASP A 313 -27.07 19.61 -3.24
N THR A 314 -28.19 19.08 -3.70
CA THR A 314 -29.51 19.54 -3.27
C THR A 314 -29.82 18.89 -1.93
N ALA A 315 -29.21 19.44 -0.89
CA ALA A 315 -29.61 19.22 0.50
C ALA A 315 -29.79 20.57 1.18
#